data_AF-A0A7S3ASL2-F1
#
_entry.id   AF-A0A7S3ASL2-F1
#
_cell.length_a   1.000
_cell.length_b   1.000
_cell.length_c   1.000
_cell.angle_alpha   90.00
_cell.angle_beta   90.00
_cell.angle_gamma   90.00
#
_symmetry.space_group_name_H-M   'P 1'
#
loop_
_entity.id
_entity.type
_entity.pdbx_description
1 polymer ?
#
loop_
_entity_poly.entity_id
_entity_poly.type
_entity_poly.pdbx_seq_one_letter_code
_entity_poly.pdbx_strand_id
1 'polypeptide(L)'
;QSNALQASAVGHAGPAAINEFLHNCQLIAVRMYTTAAALAGSKELCGILNEALRDDRPQHAVQFARALNQHLVTGRAHSAAAAPVRWPPTNCTWRGGALPPRFRHFFVPGKQFRTPMFLSTSSSRDKALEFLADRGGPDYVLWTIEFDPSRRCDHVNFIDRHDGTLDPNDPNYGAEDEFLFAPYSGFIVVRVTWQDAPTADRPHEIVLRAVVDNSVIREDAPLAPWA
;
A
#
# COMPACT_ATOMS: atom_id res chain seq x y z
N GLN A 1 -35.91 23.60 19.05
CA GLN A 1 -35.67 22.84 17.79
C GLN A 1 -34.16 22.62 17.67
N SER A 2 -33.72 21.47 17.11
CA SER A 2 -32.32 21.02 17.01
C SER A 2 -31.76 20.21 18.18
N ASN A 3 -32.36 19.04 18.46
CA ASN A 3 -31.62 17.91 19.08
C ASN A 3 -32.27 16.53 18.83
N ALA A 4 -33.24 16.42 17.91
CA ALA A 4 -33.95 15.18 17.61
C ALA A 4 -33.58 14.54 16.25
N LEU A 5 -32.71 15.17 15.45
CA LEU A 5 -32.38 14.73 14.09
C LEU A 5 -31.08 13.91 13.99
N GLN A 6 -30.29 13.78 15.07
CA GLN A 6 -29.05 12.98 15.04
C GLN A 6 -29.19 11.56 15.60
N ALA A 7 -30.33 11.19 16.19
CA ALA A 7 -30.53 9.88 16.81
C ALA A 7 -31.34 8.87 15.97
N SER A 8 -31.94 9.27 14.84
CA SER A 8 -32.82 8.39 14.05
C SER A 8 -32.22 7.79 12.78
N ALA A 9 -31.03 8.22 12.35
CA ALA A 9 -30.44 7.76 11.08
C ALA A 9 -29.71 6.40 11.18
N VAL A 10 -29.34 5.95 12.38
CA VAL A 10 -28.57 4.69 12.59
C VAL A 10 -29.46 3.55 13.10
N GLY A 11 -30.75 3.81 13.34
CA GLY A 11 -31.62 2.88 14.04
C GLY A 11 -32.01 1.62 13.26
N HIS A 12 -32.20 1.68 11.94
CA HIS A 12 -32.85 0.61 11.16
C HIS A 12 -32.24 0.42 9.75
N ALA A 13 -30.91 0.49 9.61
CA ALA A 13 -30.29 0.07 8.36
C ALA A 13 -30.29 -1.48 8.30
N GLY A 14 -31.04 -2.06 7.35
CA GLY A 14 -30.97 -3.49 7.08
C GLY A 14 -29.56 -3.90 6.62
N PRO A 15 -29.19 -5.19 6.69
CA PRO A 15 -27.84 -5.67 6.33
C PRO A 15 -27.36 -5.22 4.94
N ALA A 16 -28.28 -5.09 3.97
CA ALA A 16 -27.97 -4.59 2.63
C ALA A 16 -27.53 -3.12 2.62
N ALA A 17 -28.21 -2.24 3.36
CA ALA A 17 -27.87 -0.82 3.44
C ALA A 17 -26.55 -0.59 4.19
N ILE A 18 -26.26 -1.40 5.22
CA ILE A 18 -24.97 -1.38 5.91
C ILE A 18 -23.85 -1.83 4.97
N ASN A 19 -24.07 -2.91 4.20
CA ASN A 19 -23.09 -3.40 3.24
C ASN A 19 -22.82 -2.39 2.11
N GLU A 20 -23.86 -1.74 1.59
CA GLU A 20 -23.74 -0.67 0.59
C GLU A 20 -22.96 0.53 1.15
N PHE A 21 -23.27 0.96 2.37
CA PHE A 21 -22.55 2.04 3.04
C PHE A 21 -21.06 1.70 3.24
N LEU A 22 -20.75 0.49 3.73
CA LEU A 22 -19.37 0.03 3.91
C LEU A 22 -18.63 -0.10 2.57
N HIS A 23 -19.30 -0.59 1.53
CA HIS A 23 -18.76 -0.65 0.18
C HIS A 23 -18.41 0.75 -0.37
N ASN A 24 -19.26 1.74 -0.13
CA ASN A 24 -18.97 3.12 -0.51
C ASN A 24 -17.81 3.70 0.31
N CYS A 25 -17.70 3.41 1.61
CA CYS A 25 -16.60 3.88 2.46
C CYS A 25 -15.24 3.36 1.99
N GLN A 26 -15.13 2.07 1.65
CA GLN A 26 -13.86 1.50 1.18
C GLN A 26 -13.44 2.11 -0.17
N LEU A 27 -14.38 2.30 -1.11
CA LEU A 27 -14.07 2.88 -2.43
C LEU A 27 -13.66 4.35 -2.30
N ILE A 28 -14.34 5.12 -1.45
CA ILE A 28 -13.94 6.49 -1.14
C ILE A 28 -12.53 6.52 -0.54
N ALA A 29 -12.21 5.62 0.40
CA ALA A 29 -10.88 5.55 1.00
C ALA A 29 -9.80 5.22 -0.05
N VAL A 30 -10.07 4.29 -0.98
CA VAL A 30 -9.16 3.98 -2.09
C VAL A 30 -8.92 5.21 -2.95
N ARG A 31 -9.98 5.87 -3.44
CA ARG A 31 -9.86 7.08 -4.29
C ARG A 31 -9.12 8.22 -3.60
N MET A 32 -9.43 8.45 -2.32
CA MET A 32 -8.75 9.47 -1.53
C MET A 32 -7.27 9.15 -1.33
N TYR A 33 -6.90 7.87 -1.26
CA TYR A 33 -5.51 7.47 -1.10
C TYR A 33 -4.73 7.60 -2.42
N THR A 34 -5.30 7.20 -3.56
CA THR A 34 -4.60 7.16 -4.85
C THR A 34 -4.61 8.48 -5.63
N THR A 35 -5.44 9.45 -5.22
CA THR A 35 -5.50 10.74 -5.91
C THR A 35 -4.19 11.54 -5.79
N ALA A 36 -3.79 12.15 -6.91
CA ALA A 36 -2.70 13.15 -6.94
C ALA A 36 -3.16 14.56 -6.49
N ALA A 37 -4.41 14.71 -6.02
CA ALA A 37 -4.90 15.98 -5.52
C ALA A 37 -4.12 16.40 -4.26
N ALA A 38 -3.49 17.57 -4.32
CA ALA A 38 -2.77 18.12 -3.19
C ALA A 38 -3.73 18.66 -2.10
N LEU A 39 -3.41 18.33 -0.86
CA LEU A 39 -3.96 18.92 0.35
C LEU A 39 -2.95 19.92 0.95
N ALA A 40 -3.46 21.00 1.54
CA ALA A 40 -2.74 21.99 2.37
C ALA A 40 -1.22 22.12 2.10
N GLY A 41 -0.84 22.89 1.06
CA GLY A 41 0.57 23.20 0.79
C GLY A 41 1.32 22.13 0.00
N SER A 42 0.69 21.65 -1.09
CA SER A 42 1.25 20.76 -2.13
C SER A 42 1.54 19.30 -1.72
N LYS A 43 0.99 18.78 -0.61
CA LYS A 43 1.16 17.37 -0.22
C LYS A 43 -0.09 16.55 -0.55
N GLU A 44 0.08 15.41 -1.20
CA GLU A 44 -0.99 14.43 -1.42
C GLU A 44 -1.38 13.72 -0.11
N LEU A 45 -2.61 13.21 -0.02
CA LEU A 45 -3.08 12.52 1.20
C LEU A 45 -2.25 11.29 1.53
N CYS A 46 -1.89 10.46 0.53
CA CYS A 46 -1.03 9.29 0.74
C CYS A 46 0.33 9.68 1.34
N GLY A 47 0.89 10.82 0.92
CA GLY A 47 2.12 11.38 1.48
C GLY A 47 1.97 11.72 2.97
N ILE A 48 0.89 12.41 3.34
CA ILE A 48 0.60 12.79 4.74
C ILE A 48 0.39 11.54 5.61
N LEU A 49 -0.39 10.57 5.13
CA LEU A 49 -0.66 9.33 5.86
C LEU A 49 0.61 8.50 6.05
N ASN A 50 1.40 8.30 4.99
CA ASN A 50 2.64 7.54 5.08
C ASN A 50 3.69 8.25 5.93
N GLU A 51 3.72 9.59 5.96
CA GLU A 51 4.56 10.35 6.89
C GLU A 51 4.16 10.09 8.36
N ALA A 52 2.88 10.16 8.69
CA ALA A 52 2.39 9.89 10.05
C ALA A 52 2.62 8.43 10.49
N LEU A 53 2.41 7.48 9.58
CA LEU A 53 2.61 6.06 9.84
C LEU A 53 4.08 5.68 9.98
N ARG A 54 4.99 6.32 9.22
CA ARG A 54 6.44 6.05 9.31
C ARG A 54 7.00 6.30 10.71
N ASP A 55 6.48 7.32 11.38
CA ASP A 55 6.86 7.68 12.75
C ASP A 55 6.10 6.88 13.82
N ASP A 56 5.34 5.86 13.42
CA ASP A 56 4.50 5.04 14.30
C ASP A 56 3.54 5.88 15.15
N ARG A 57 2.90 6.89 14.52
CA ARG A 57 1.86 7.75 15.13
C ARG A 57 0.48 7.44 14.53
N PRO A 58 -0.04 6.21 14.69
CA PRO A 58 -1.18 5.73 13.93
C PRO A 58 -2.51 6.38 14.33
N GLN A 59 -2.61 7.08 15.47
CA GLN A 59 -3.89 7.59 15.99
C GLN A 59 -4.66 8.48 14.99
N HIS A 60 -3.95 9.18 14.11
CA HIS A 60 -4.56 10.03 13.08
C HIS A 60 -4.82 9.29 11.76
N ALA A 61 -4.15 8.16 11.54
CA ALA A 61 -4.26 7.36 10.31
C ALA A 61 -5.14 6.11 10.49
N VAL A 62 -5.38 5.65 11.72
CA VAL A 62 -5.98 4.33 12.02
C VAL A 62 -7.39 4.17 11.47
N GLN A 63 -8.20 5.23 11.52
CA GLN A 63 -9.58 5.17 11.00
C GLN A 63 -9.57 5.06 9.46
N PHE A 64 -8.73 5.86 8.81
CA PHE A 64 -8.54 5.81 7.36
C PHE A 64 -7.96 4.46 6.93
N ALA A 65 -6.92 3.99 7.64
CA ALA A 65 -6.29 2.71 7.38
C ALA A 65 -7.25 1.54 7.57
N ARG A 66 -8.11 1.60 8.59
CA ARG A 66 -9.17 0.60 8.78
C ARG A 66 -10.15 0.57 7.61
N ALA A 67 -10.58 1.74 7.11
CA ALA A 67 -11.49 1.82 5.96
C ALA A 67 -10.83 1.27 4.68
N LEU A 68 -9.58 1.67 4.41
CA LEU A 68 -8.84 1.19 3.24
C LEU A 68 -8.51 -0.32 3.33
N ASN A 69 -8.20 -0.83 4.52
CA ASN A 69 -7.94 -2.26 4.74
C ASN A 69 -9.16 -3.15 4.48
N GLN A 70 -10.39 -2.61 4.48
CA GLN A 70 -11.58 -3.38 4.04
C GLN A 70 -11.47 -3.80 2.58
N HIS A 71 -10.76 -3.01 1.77
CA HIS A 71 -10.43 -3.35 0.39
C HIS A 71 -9.11 -4.15 0.27
N LEU A 72 -8.07 -3.80 1.04
CA LEU A 72 -6.73 -4.39 0.86
C LEU A 72 -6.56 -5.81 1.44
N VAL A 73 -7.32 -6.17 2.48
CA VAL A 73 -7.13 -7.43 3.21
C VAL A 73 -8.18 -8.45 2.79
N THR A 74 -7.76 -9.45 2.01
CA THR A 74 -8.64 -10.43 1.37
C THR A 74 -8.96 -11.65 2.25
N GLY A 75 -8.19 -11.88 3.32
CA GLY A 75 -8.25 -13.11 4.13
C GLY A 75 -9.42 -13.26 5.12
N ARG A 76 -10.25 -12.23 5.38
CA ARG A 76 -11.30 -12.32 6.44
C ARG A 76 -12.73 -12.43 5.96
N ALA A 77 -13.02 -12.16 4.69
CA ALA A 77 -14.34 -12.36 4.11
C ALA A 77 -14.26 -12.19 2.59
N HIS A 78 -13.73 -13.19 1.88
CA HIS A 78 -14.24 -13.39 0.54
C HIS A 78 -15.68 -13.89 0.69
N SER A 79 -16.63 -12.95 0.62
CA SER A 79 -17.87 -13.31 -0.05
C SER A 79 -17.45 -13.83 -1.43
N ALA A 80 -18.02 -14.94 -1.88
CA ALA A 80 -17.72 -15.56 -3.17
C ALA A 80 -17.99 -14.64 -4.40
N ALA A 81 -18.28 -13.35 -4.16
CA ALA A 81 -18.63 -12.31 -5.11
C ALA A 81 -17.52 -11.28 -5.35
N ALA A 82 -16.43 -11.27 -4.57
CA ALA A 82 -15.29 -10.38 -4.87
C ALA A 82 -14.50 -10.94 -6.07
N ALA A 83 -14.30 -10.11 -7.09
CA ALA A 83 -13.48 -10.49 -8.23
C ALA A 83 -12.07 -10.91 -7.76
N PRO A 84 -11.50 -12.01 -8.30
CA PRO A 84 -10.18 -12.44 -7.91
C PRO A 84 -9.15 -11.36 -8.24
N VAL A 85 -8.30 -11.03 -7.27
CA VAL A 85 -7.16 -10.10 -7.46
C VAL A 85 -6.37 -10.54 -8.69
N ARG A 86 -6.16 -9.62 -9.64
CA ARG A 86 -5.41 -9.90 -10.86
C ARG A 86 -3.91 -9.92 -10.56
N TRP A 87 -3.43 -11.01 -10.00
CA TRP A 87 -2.02 -11.19 -9.63
C TRP A 87 -1.07 -11.02 -10.83
N PRO A 88 0.15 -10.47 -10.61
CA PRO A 88 1.12 -10.30 -11.68
C PRO A 88 1.63 -11.67 -12.14
N PRO A 89 1.79 -11.91 -13.45
CA PRO A 89 2.21 -13.20 -13.98
C PRO A 89 3.62 -13.61 -13.52
N THR A 90 4.46 -12.63 -13.18
CA THR A 90 5.81 -12.82 -12.64
C THR A 90 5.84 -13.18 -11.16
N ASN A 91 4.69 -13.13 -10.46
CA ASN A 91 4.59 -13.25 -9.00
C ASN A 91 5.45 -12.23 -8.25
N CYS A 92 5.69 -11.06 -8.84
CA CYS A 92 6.36 -9.96 -8.17
C CYS A 92 5.85 -8.59 -8.63
N THR A 93 6.07 -7.60 -7.79
CA THR A 93 5.86 -6.18 -8.07
C THR A 93 7.11 -5.37 -7.73
N TRP A 94 7.16 -4.15 -8.24
CA TRP A 94 8.30 -3.25 -8.08
C TRP A 94 7.89 -1.91 -7.50
N ARG A 95 8.81 -1.28 -6.77
CA ARG A 95 8.66 0.10 -6.32
C ARG A 95 9.96 0.84 -6.55
N GLY A 96 9.86 1.99 -7.18
CA GLY A 96 10.97 2.92 -7.34
C GLY A 96 10.94 4.02 -6.30
N GLY A 97 12.11 4.44 -5.83
CA GLY A 97 12.22 5.62 -4.98
C GLY A 97 13.64 5.87 -4.49
N ALA A 98 13.73 6.48 -3.33
CA ALA A 98 14.97 6.84 -2.66
C ALA A 98 15.04 6.18 -1.28
N LEU A 99 16.23 5.85 -0.79
CA LEU A 99 16.45 5.33 0.56
C LEU A 99 17.53 6.15 1.26
N PRO A 100 17.25 6.88 2.36
CA PRO A 100 18.30 7.61 3.07
C PRO A 100 19.48 6.69 3.45
N PRO A 101 20.74 7.06 3.16
CA PRO A 101 21.89 6.18 3.36
C PRO A 101 22.02 5.62 4.78
N ARG A 102 21.60 6.42 5.77
CA ARG A 102 21.58 6.03 7.19
C ARG A 102 20.72 4.80 7.47
N PHE A 103 19.77 4.45 6.61
CA PHE A 103 18.86 3.31 6.81
C PHE A 103 19.27 2.05 6.04
N ARG A 104 20.33 2.07 5.23
CA ARG A 104 20.79 0.89 4.47
C ARG A 104 21.03 -0.33 5.36
N HIS A 105 21.66 -0.13 6.52
CA HIS A 105 21.96 -1.19 7.49
C HIS A 105 20.70 -1.89 8.05
N PHE A 106 19.52 -1.29 7.87
CA PHE A 106 18.26 -1.97 8.21
C PHE A 106 18.02 -3.17 7.30
N PHE A 107 18.36 -3.09 6.01
CA PHE A 107 18.08 -4.14 5.05
C PHE A 107 19.22 -5.15 5.01
N VAL A 108 19.03 -6.26 5.73
CA VAL A 108 20.00 -7.37 5.81
C VAL A 108 19.29 -8.65 5.40
N PRO A 109 19.83 -9.46 4.47
CA PRO A 109 19.24 -10.74 4.09
C PRO A 109 18.84 -11.60 5.29
N GLY A 110 17.66 -12.21 5.23
CA GLY A 110 17.04 -12.98 6.29
C GLY A 110 16.29 -12.16 7.35
N LYS A 111 16.46 -10.83 7.38
CA LYS A 111 15.74 -9.99 8.35
C LYS A 111 14.25 -9.98 8.05
N GLN A 112 13.47 -10.25 9.07
CA GLN A 112 12.03 -10.10 9.09
C GLN A 112 11.66 -8.75 9.68
N PHE A 113 10.73 -8.04 9.05
CA PHE A 113 10.30 -6.72 9.49
C PHE A 113 8.86 -6.44 9.07
N ARG A 114 8.29 -5.36 9.61
CA ARG A 114 7.00 -4.82 9.18
C ARG A 114 7.18 -3.44 8.57
N THR A 115 6.46 -3.13 7.52
CA THR A 115 6.43 -1.76 6.96
C THR A 115 5.28 -1.01 7.61
N PRO A 116 5.51 0.01 8.47
CA PRO A 116 4.43 0.65 9.20
C PRO A 116 3.51 1.49 8.29
N MET A 117 4.00 1.89 7.12
CA MET A 117 3.27 2.63 6.10
C MET A 117 2.50 1.70 5.15
N PHE A 118 1.61 2.27 4.35
CA PHE A 118 1.19 1.61 3.13
C PHE A 118 2.37 1.47 2.17
N LEU A 119 2.44 0.36 1.44
CA LEU A 119 3.47 0.13 0.44
C LEU A 119 2.82 0.01 -0.94
N SER A 120 2.98 1.04 -1.76
CA SER A 120 2.52 1.07 -3.14
C SER A 120 3.58 0.46 -4.06
N THR A 121 3.18 -0.49 -4.89
CA THR A 121 4.05 -1.19 -5.84
C THR A 121 3.34 -1.35 -7.19
N SER A 122 4.10 -1.54 -8.26
CA SER A 122 3.60 -1.69 -9.64
C SER A 122 3.91 -3.08 -10.17
N SER A 123 3.00 -3.65 -10.97
CA SER A 123 3.26 -4.87 -11.75
C SER A 123 4.11 -4.63 -13.00
N SER A 124 4.35 -3.36 -13.35
CA SER A 124 5.28 -2.95 -14.40
C SER A 124 6.58 -2.45 -13.77
N ARG A 125 7.69 -3.14 -14.06
CA ARG A 125 9.03 -2.71 -13.67
C ARG A 125 9.37 -1.35 -14.28
N ASP A 126 8.98 -1.10 -15.51
CA ASP A 126 9.28 0.15 -16.22
C ASP A 126 8.60 1.34 -15.55
N LYS A 127 7.32 1.22 -15.14
CA LYS A 127 6.64 2.24 -14.33
C LYS A 127 7.36 2.49 -13.01
N ALA A 128 7.87 1.45 -12.35
CA ALA A 128 8.65 1.62 -11.13
C ALA A 128 9.98 2.36 -11.38
N LEU A 129 10.62 2.16 -12.53
CA LEU A 129 11.81 2.91 -12.92
C LEU A 129 11.50 4.38 -13.26
N GLU A 130 10.35 4.67 -13.86
CA GLU A 130 9.87 6.04 -14.06
C GLU A 130 9.73 6.77 -12.72
N PHE A 131 9.03 6.17 -11.75
CA PHE A 131 8.93 6.74 -10.39
C PHE A 131 10.30 6.89 -9.71
N LEU A 132 11.21 5.97 -9.95
CA LEU A 132 12.57 6.03 -9.44
C LEU A 132 13.36 7.21 -10.04
N ALA A 133 13.16 7.51 -11.33
CA ALA A 133 13.76 8.66 -11.98
C ALA A 133 13.15 9.99 -11.49
N ASP A 134 11.83 10.05 -11.37
CA ASP A 134 11.08 11.26 -11.00
C ASP A 134 11.22 11.62 -9.51
N ARG A 135 11.19 10.62 -8.65
CA ARG A 135 11.17 10.76 -7.17
C ARG A 135 12.47 10.29 -6.53
N GLY A 136 13.47 9.98 -7.35
CA GLY A 136 14.80 9.62 -6.91
C GLY A 136 15.44 10.73 -6.07
N GLY A 137 16.09 10.32 -4.99
CA GLY A 137 16.84 11.21 -4.11
C GLY A 137 18.34 11.02 -4.33
N PRO A 138 19.18 11.36 -3.33
CA PRO A 138 20.62 11.10 -3.42
C PRO A 138 20.99 9.61 -3.46
N ASP A 139 20.01 8.71 -3.31
CA ASP A 139 20.24 7.30 -3.04
C ASP A 139 19.12 6.43 -3.65
N TYR A 140 19.19 6.25 -4.97
CA TYR A 140 18.19 5.53 -5.77
C TYR A 140 18.10 4.06 -5.38
N VAL A 141 16.88 3.55 -5.25
CA VAL A 141 16.63 2.16 -4.88
C VAL A 141 15.38 1.62 -5.57
N LEU A 142 15.52 0.41 -6.10
CA LEU A 142 14.44 -0.39 -6.65
C LEU A 142 14.14 -1.53 -5.68
N TRP A 143 12.94 -1.52 -5.11
CA TRP A 143 12.42 -2.65 -4.37
C TRP A 143 11.74 -3.63 -5.32
N THR A 144 12.02 -4.92 -5.16
CA THR A 144 11.27 -6.02 -5.79
C THR A 144 10.59 -6.80 -4.69
N ILE A 145 9.27 -6.97 -4.79
CA ILE A 145 8.47 -7.69 -3.81
C ILE A 145 8.00 -9.00 -4.45
N GLU A 146 8.50 -10.11 -3.95
CA GLU A 146 8.13 -11.46 -4.38
C GLU A 146 6.92 -11.96 -3.58
N PHE A 147 5.98 -12.58 -4.29
CA PHE A 147 4.82 -13.26 -3.73
C PHE A 147 5.00 -14.78 -3.73
N ASP A 148 4.28 -15.48 -2.84
CA ASP A 148 4.14 -16.93 -2.94
C ASP A 148 3.42 -17.29 -4.26
N PRO A 149 3.99 -18.20 -5.09
CA PRO A 149 3.46 -18.54 -6.42
C PRO A 149 2.11 -19.29 -6.36
N SER A 150 1.71 -19.76 -5.19
CA SER A 150 0.48 -20.53 -4.99
C SER A 150 -0.51 -19.82 -4.06
N ARG A 151 -0.03 -19.37 -2.91
CA ARG A 151 -0.85 -18.78 -1.84
C ARG A 151 -0.97 -17.28 -1.91
N ARG A 152 -0.14 -16.62 -2.72
CA ARG A 152 -0.14 -15.16 -2.87
C ARG A 152 0.08 -14.44 -1.54
N CYS A 153 -0.66 -13.38 -1.26
CA CYS A 153 -0.52 -12.50 -0.11
C CYS A 153 -1.90 -11.97 0.30
N ASP A 154 -2.23 -12.05 1.59
CA ASP A 154 -3.57 -11.72 2.12
C ASP A 154 -3.71 -10.25 2.52
N HIS A 155 -2.62 -9.49 2.48
CA HIS A 155 -2.53 -8.12 2.96
C HIS A 155 -2.07 -7.14 1.87
N VAL A 156 -2.49 -7.43 0.63
CA VAL A 156 -2.31 -6.59 -0.55
C VAL A 156 -3.52 -6.78 -1.45
N ASN A 157 -3.93 -5.71 -2.13
CA ASN A 157 -4.89 -5.82 -3.22
C ASN A 157 -4.44 -4.97 -4.41
N PHE A 158 -5.02 -5.29 -5.57
CA PHE A 158 -4.80 -4.57 -6.81
C PHE A 158 -5.85 -3.47 -6.95
N ILE A 159 -5.38 -2.23 -7.07
CA ILE A 159 -6.21 -1.06 -7.36
C ILE A 159 -6.17 -0.86 -8.87
N ASP A 160 -7.33 -1.09 -9.51
CA ASP A 160 -7.50 -1.10 -10.96
C ASP A 160 -8.61 -0.13 -11.37
N ARG A 161 -8.37 0.60 -12.45
CA ARG A 161 -9.41 1.39 -13.13
C ARG A 161 -10.65 0.58 -13.55
N HIS A 162 -10.52 -0.75 -13.69
CA HIS A 162 -11.58 -1.62 -14.22
C HIS A 162 -12.57 -2.15 -13.16
N ASP A 163 -12.31 -1.99 -11.86
CA ASP A 163 -13.17 -2.52 -10.79
C ASP A 163 -13.99 -1.43 -10.06
N GLY A 164 -13.92 -0.19 -10.55
CA GLY A 164 -14.60 0.97 -9.96
C GLY A 164 -13.87 1.60 -8.78
N THR A 165 -12.67 1.11 -8.41
CA THR A 165 -11.82 1.75 -7.39
C THR A 165 -11.33 3.12 -7.80
N LEU A 166 -11.11 3.37 -9.08
CA LEU A 166 -10.74 4.70 -9.61
C LEU A 166 -11.91 5.40 -10.28
N ASP A 167 -11.93 6.73 -10.23
CA ASP A 167 -12.87 7.54 -11.00
C ASP A 167 -12.41 7.58 -12.47
N PRO A 168 -13.26 7.29 -13.47
CA PRO A 168 -12.93 7.45 -14.89
C PRO A 168 -12.44 8.84 -15.30
N ASN A 169 -12.73 9.87 -14.50
CA ASN A 169 -12.27 11.23 -14.70
C ASN A 169 -11.00 11.56 -13.90
N ASP A 170 -10.46 10.61 -13.13
CA ASP A 170 -9.19 10.79 -12.43
C ASP A 170 -8.08 10.99 -13.47
N PRO A 171 -7.24 12.04 -13.36
CA PRO A 171 -6.10 12.25 -14.26
C PRO A 171 -5.16 11.04 -14.36
N ASN A 172 -5.11 10.20 -13.31
CA ASN A 172 -4.29 9.01 -13.22
C ASN A 172 -5.01 7.73 -13.67
N TYR A 173 -6.27 7.80 -14.11
CA TYR A 173 -7.07 6.63 -14.53
C TYR A 173 -6.38 5.77 -15.61
N GLY A 174 -5.52 6.36 -16.44
CA GLY A 174 -4.74 5.65 -17.45
C GLY A 174 -3.45 4.99 -16.95
N ALA A 175 -2.94 5.42 -15.79
CA ALA A 175 -1.59 5.15 -15.31
C ALA A 175 -1.52 4.16 -14.14
N GLU A 176 -2.60 3.95 -13.40
CA GLU A 176 -2.57 3.15 -12.18
C GLU A 176 -2.82 1.66 -12.43
N ASP A 177 -1.76 0.87 -12.22
CA ASP A 177 -1.82 -0.58 -12.00
C ASP A 177 -1.09 -0.84 -10.67
N GLU A 178 -1.75 -0.51 -9.55
CA GLU A 178 -1.13 -0.43 -8.24
C GLU A 178 -1.45 -1.66 -7.39
N PHE A 179 -0.43 -2.32 -6.86
CA PHE A 179 -0.55 -3.25 -5.74
C PHE A 179 -0.25 -2.52 -4.46
N LEU A 180 -1.28 -2.32 -3.64
CA LEU A 180 -1.18 -1.58 -2.39
C LEU A 180 -1.22 -2.53 -1.19
N PHE A 181 -0.14 -2.55 -0.43
CA PHE A 181 -0.07 -3.32 0.81
C PHE A 181 -0.62 -2.51 1.98
N ALA A 182 -1.31 -3.20 2.89
CA ALA A 182 -1.80 -2.62 4.13
C ALA A 182 -0.65 -2.19 5.07
N PRO A 183 -0.87 -1.23 5.98
CA PRO A 183 0.09 -0.87 7.03
C PRO A 183 0.47 -2.09 7.88
N TYR A 184 1.72 -2.10 8.32
CA TYR A 184 2.35 -3.20 9.07
C TYR A 184 2.43 -4.54 8.33
N SER A 185 2.35 -4.52 7.00
CA SER A 185 2.65 -5.70 6.18
C SER A 185 4.04 -6.25 6.45
N GLY A 186 4.13 -7.58 6.54
CA GLY A 186 5.31 -8.33 6.90
C GLY A 186 6.16 -8.71 5.70
N PHE A 187 7.47 -8.53 5.82
CA PHE A 187 8.41 -8.83 4.75
C PHE A 187 9.67 -9.52 5.29
N ILE A 188 10.30 -10.31 4.42
CA ILE A 188 11.61 -10.92 4.64
C ILE A 188 12.57 -10.36 3.60
N VAL A 189 13.71 -9.82 4.02
CA VAL A 189 14.77 -9.43 3.07
C VAL A 189 15.38 -10.68 2.45
N VAL A 190 15.29 -10.84 1.14
CA VAL A 190 15.84 -11.98 0.41
C VAL A 190 17.27 -11.68 -0.05
N ARG A 191 17.46 -10.54 -0.71
CA ARG A 191 18.73 -10.12 -1.29
C ARG A 191 18.84 -8.59 -1.24
N VAL A 192 20.05 -8.11 -1.07
CA VAL A 192 20.37 -6.69 -1.20
C VAL A 192 21.62 -6.51 -2.07
N THR A 193 21.58 -5.56 -2.99
CA THR A 193 22.72 -5.18 -3.82
C THR A 193 22.89 -3.67 -3.74
N TRP A 194 23.97 -3.26 -3.08
CA TRP A 194 24.34 -1.85 -2.94
C TRP A 194 25.27 -1.42 -4.07
N GLN A 195 25.10 -0.19 -4.55
CA GLN A 195 25.95 0.49 -5.51
C GLN A 195 26.77 1.58 -4.82
N ASP A 196 28.02 1.77 -5.21
CA ASP A 196 28.83 2.86 -4.65
C ASP A 196 28.30 4.24 -5.05
N ALA A 197 27.82 4.35 -6.29
CA ALA A 197 27.20 5.54 -6.86
C ALA A 197 25.90 5.12 -7.57
N PRO A 198 24.76 5.09 -6.84
CA PRO A 198 23.48 4.70 -7.40
C PRO A 198 22.92 5.81 -8.29
N THR A 199 22.36 5.42 -9.43
CA THR A 199 21.66 6.31 -10.38
C THR A 199 20.31 5.72 -10.73
N ALA A 200 19.51 6.43 -11.52
CA ALA A 200 18.24 5.90 -12.00
C ALA A 200 18.40 4.58 -12.78
N ASP A 201 19.44 4.50 -13.62
CA ASP A 201 19.74 3.31 -14.45
C ASP A 201 20.46 2.20 -13.67
N ARG A 202 21.12 2.56 -12.57
CA ARG A 202 21.87 1.63 -11.73
C ARG A 202 21.57 1.90 -10.25
N PRO A 203 20.34 1.62 -9.80
CA PRO A 203 19.95 1.87 -8.41
C PRO A 203 20.51 0.76 -7.49
N HIS A 204 20.38 0.96 -6.19
CA HIS A 204 20.39 -0.16 -5.26
C HIS A 204 19.24 -1.10 -5.55
N GLU A 205 19.41 -2.38 -5.26
CA GLU A 205 18.32 -3.35 -5.35
C GLU A 205 18.07 -3.98 -3.98
N ILE A 206 16.80 -3.99 -3.57
CA ILE A 206 16.34 -4.69 -2.38
C ILE A 206 15.24 -5.64 -2.81
N VAL A 207 15.50 -6.95 -2.68
CA VAL A 207 14.51 -7.99 -2.93
C VAL A 207 13.89 -8.40 -1.61
N LEU A 208 12.58 -8.25 -1.51
CA LEU A 208 11.76 -8.61 -0.38
C LEU A 208 10.84 -9.76 -0.76
N ARG A 209 10.54 -10.65 0.18
CA ARG A 209 9.43 -11.58 0.08
C ARG A 209 8.31 -11.11 0.99
N ALA A 210 7.13 -10.88 0.43
CA ALA A 210 5.92 -10.69 1.23
C ALA A 210 5.56 -12.02 1.89
N VAL A 211 5.21 -12.00 3.18
CA VAL A 211 4.61 -13.18 3.80
C VAL A 211 3.18 -13.36 3.25
N VAL A 212 2.68 -14.60 3.28
CA VAL A 212 1.30 -14.87 2.83
C VAL A 212 0.31 -14.24 3.80
N ASP A 213 0.47 -14.56 5.09
CA ASP A 213 -0.33 -14.05 6.19
C ASP A 213 0.57 -13.25 7.14
N ASN A 214 0.10 -12.05 7.49
CA ASN A 214 0.75 -11.12 8.39
C ASN A 214 0.93 -11.68 9.81
N SER A 215 0.20 -12.73 10.19
CA SER A 215 0.32 -13.42 11.47
C SER A 215 1.66 -14.16 11.63
N VAL A 216 2.36 -14.45 10.52
CA VAL A 216 3.65 -15.16 10.52
C VAL A 216 4.78 -14.32 11.11
N ILE A 217 4.76 -13.01 10.87
CA ILE A 217 5.76 -12.09 11.43
C ILE A 217 5.31 -11.71 12.84
N ARG A 218 6.24 -11.66 13.79
CA ARG A 218 5.91 -11.23 15.16
C ARG A 218 5.38 -9.79 15.17
N GLU A 219 4.48 -9.48 16.11
CA GLU A 219 3.94 -8.12 16.26
C GLU A 219 5.01 -7.11 16.69
N ASP A 220 6.00 -7.55 17.47
CA ASP A 220 7.16 -6.77 17.93
C ASP A 220 8.35 -6.81 16.96
N ALA A 221 8.16 -7.31 15.75
CA ALA A 221 9.18 -7.27 14.71
C ALA A 221 9.59 -5.82 14.41
N PRO A 222 10.86 -5.58 14.04
CA PRO A 222 11.33 -4.22 13.77
C PRO A 222 10.52 -3.57 12.64
N LEU A 223 10.25 -2.28 12.79
CA LEU A 223 9.57 -1.47 11.77
C LEU A 223 10.59 -0.94 10.75
N ALA A 224 10.26 -1.05 9.46
CA ALA A 224 11.07 -0.45 8.41
C ALA A 224 11.08 1.07 8.59
N PRO A 225 12.27 1.69 8.73
CA PRO A 225 12.37 3.14 8.86
C PRO A 225 12.06 3.86 7.54
N TRP A 226 12.05 3.12 6.43
CA TRP A 226 11.83 3.62 5.09
C TRP A 226 11.38 2.48 4.16
N ALA A 227 10.53 2.77 3.17
CA ALA A 227 10.09 1.81 2.16
C ALA A 227 9.54 2.50 0.90
#